data_AF-A0A7C3F0S8-F1
#
_entry.id   AF-A0A7C3F0S8-F1
#
_cell.length_a   1.000
_cell.length_b   1.000
_cell.length_c   1.000
_cell.angle_alpha   90.00
_cell.angle_beta   90.00
_cell.angle_gamma   90.00
#
_symmetry.space_group_name_H-M   'P 1'
#
loop_
_entity.id
_entity.type
_entity.pdbx_description
1 polymer ?
#
loop_
_entity_poly.entity_id
_entity_poly.type
_entity_poly.pdbx_seq_one_letter_code
_entity_poly.pdbx_strand_id
1 'polypeptide(L)' 'MKLNEWIDLIKSAVRPFIIVWGFMVYGICVVTEVEIPTLLAGLVTAVILEYFGERAYQRLREK' A
#
# COMPACT_ATOMS: atom_id res chain seq x y z
N MET A 1 -6.49 -15.91 -24.88
CA MET A 1 -6.19 -14.84 -23.92
C MET A 1 -5.13 -13.94 -24.54
N LYS A 2 -5.48 -12.69 -24.84
CA LYS A 2 -4.60 -11.74 -25.54
C LYS A 2 -3.52 -11.24 -24.57
N LEU A 3 -2.34 -10.86 -25.07
CA LEU A 3 -1.23 -10.34 -24.26
C LEU A 3 -1.65 -9.18 -23.33
N ASN A 4 -2.57 -8.34 -23.80
CA ASN A 4 -3.09 -7.20 -23.04
C ASN A 4 -3.87 -7.63 -21.77
N GLU A 5 -4.62 -8.74 -21.83
CA GLU A 5 -5.38 -9.25 -20.67
C GLU A 5 -4.43 -9.74 -19.56
N TRP A 6 -3.29 -10.32 -19.94
CA TRP A 6 -2.23 -10.70 -18.99
C TRP A 6 -1.59 -9.49 -18.32
N ILE A 7 -1.32 -8.42 -19.08
CA ILE A 7 -0.74 -7.19 -18.55
C ILE A 7 -1.69 -6.54 -17.52
N ASP A 8 -2.99 -6.50 -17.80
CA ASP A 8 -3.97 -5.93 -16.89
C ASP A 8 -4.14 -6.76 -15.61
N LEU A 9 -4.12 -8.09 -15.72
CA LEU A 9 -4.11 -8.98 -14.54
C LEU A 9 -2.87 -8.77 -13.67
N ILE A 10 -1.69 -8.67 -14.29
CA ILE A 10 -0.44 -8.40 -13.58
C ILE A 10 -0.50 -7.04 -12.88
N LYS A 11 -0.94 -5.98 -13.57
CA LYS A 11 -1.09 -4.65 -12.97
C LYS A 11 -2.05 -4.66 -11.79
N SER A 12 -3.18 -5.38 -11.92
CA SER A 12 -4.17 -5.52 -10.85
C SER A 12 -3.61 -6.24 -9.61
N ALA A 13 -2.75 -7.24 -9.80
CA ALA A 13 -2.14 -8.01 -8.72
C ALA A 13 -0.90 -7.32 -8.08
N VAL A 14 -0.13 -6.56 -8.86
CA VAL A 14 1.11 -5.92 -8.40
C VAL A 14 0.83 -4.84 -7.36
N ARG A 15 -0.23 -4.05 -7.52
CA ARG A 15 -0.58 -2.97 -6.58
C ARG A 15 -0.85 -3.48 -5.15
N PRO A 16 -1.76 -4.45 -4.92
CA PRO A 16 -1.97 -4.99 -3.58
C PRO A 16 -0.74 -5.72 -3.05
N PHE A 17 0.05 -6.37 -3.92
CA PHE A 17 1.29 -7.02 -3.51
C PHE A 17 2.32 -6.02 -2.95
N ILE A 18 2.57 -4.90 -3.66
CA ILE A 18 3.52 -3.86 -3.21
C ILE A 18 3.07 -3.28 -1.86
N ILE A 19 1.77 -3.07 -1.66
CA ILE A 19 1.22 -2.58 -0.39
C ILE A 19 1.52 -3.57 0.75
N VAL A 20 1.13 -4.84 0.59
CA VAL A 20 1.29 -5.86 1.63
C VAL A 20 2.77 -6.09 1.93
N TRP A 21 3.61 -6.17 0.89
CA TRP A 21 5.05 -6.32 1.05
C TRP A 21 5.68 -5.11 1.76
N GLY A 22 5.29 -3.89 1.38
CA GLY A 22 5.76 -2.66 2.04
C GLY A 22 5.42 -2.63 3.53
N PHE A 23 4.20 -3.01 3.92
CA PHE A 23 3.82 -3.12 5.32
C PHE A 23 4.59 -4.22 6.08
N MET A 24 4.83 -5.37 5.45
CA MET A 24 5.62 -6.43 6.08
C MET A 24 7.06 -5.96 6.36
N VAL A 25 7.74 -5.40 5.37
CA VAL A 25 9.11 -4.90 5.54
C VAL A 25 9.16 -3.78 6.56
N TYR A 26 8.20 -2.85 6.52
CA TYR A 26 8.09 -1.78 7.52
C TYR A 26 7.92 -2.33 8.93
N GLY A 27 7.03 -3.31 9.11
CA GLY A 27 6.82 -3.97 10.39
C GLY A 27 8.08 -4.68 10.90
N ILE A 28 8.84 -5.33 10.01
CA ILE A 28 10.13 -5.93 10.36
C ILE A 28 11.09 -4.85 10.85
N CYS A 29 11.25 -3.74 10.12
CA CYS A 29 12.14 -2.64 10.54
C CYS A 29 11.77 -2.11 11.94
N VAL A 30 10.47 -1.95 12.23
CA VAL A 30 9.97 -1.53 13.54
C VAL A 30 10.31 -2.54 14.63
N VAL A 31 10.06 -3.84 14.40
CA VAL A 31 10.30 -4.90 15.39
C VAL A 31 11.78 -5.13 15.65
N THR A 32 12.63 -4.97 14.63
CA THR A 32 14.08 -5.15 14.76
C THR A 32 14.81 -3.87 15.19
N GLU A 33 14.08 -2.78 15.45
CA GLU A 33 14.63 -1.45 15.79
C GLU A 33 15.69 -0.95 14.78
N VAL A 34 15.50 -1.29 13.50
CA VAL A 34 16.39 -0.88 12.41
C VAL A 34 15.85 0.40 11.77
N GLU A 35 16.75 1.27 11.31
CA GLU A 35 16.39 2.49 10.61
C GLU A 35 15.47 2.20 9.41
N ILE A 36 14.31 2.85 9.40
CA ILE A 36 13.31 2.67 8.36
C ILE A 36 13.71 3.54 7.17
N PRO A 37 13.88 2.97 5.96
CA PRO A 37 14.19 3.77 4.77
C PRO A 37 13.10 4.81 4.50
N THR A 38 13.49 6.06 4.22
CA THR A 38 12.55 7.17 4.00
C THR A 38 11.52 6.88 2.91
N LEU A 39 11.94 6.18 1.85
CA LEU A 39 11.05 5.76 0.75
C LEU A 39 9.98 4.76 1.23
N LEU A 40 10.35 3.82 2.10
CA LEU A 40 9.43 2.84 2.67
C LEU A 40 8.43 3.52 3.61
N ALA A 41 8.90 4.40 4.47
CA ALA A 41 8.06 5.18 5.36
C ALA A 41 7.07 6.07 4.59
N GLY A 42 7.54 6.73 3.51
CA GLY A 42 6.70 7.52 2.62
C GLY A 42 5.62 6.69 1.93
N LEU A 43 5.99 5.52 1.40
CA LEU A 43 5.05 4.60 0.77
C LEU A 43 3.96 4.13 1.75
N VAL A 44 4.36 3.69 2.95
CA VAL A 44 3.40 3.26 3.99
C VAL A 44 2.48 4.41 4.40
N THR A 45 3.02 5.61 4.59
CA THR A 45 2.22 6.80 4.96
C THR A 45 1.22 7.16 3.87
N ALA A 46 1.66 7.20 2.61
CA ALA A 46 0.79 7.49 1.47
C ALA A 46 -0.33 6.45 1.37
N VAL A 47 -0.02 5.16 1.52
CA VAL A 47 -1.03 4.10 1.53
C VAL A 47 -1.99 4.28 2.69
N ILE A 48 -1.52 4.63 3.89
CA ILE A 48 -2.42 4.86 5.03
C ILE A 48 -3.38 6.03 4.73
N LEU A 49 -2.86 7.16 4.24
CA LEU A 49 -3.66 8.34 3.95
C LEU A 49 -4.63 8.12 2.78
N GLU A 50 -4.19 7.54 1.67
CA GLU A 50 -5.07 7.30 0.53
C GLU A 50 -6.11 6.22 0.86
N TYR A 51 -5.73 5.11 1.48
CA TYR A 51 -6.66 4.00 1.67
C TYR A 51 -7.59 4.19 2.89
N PHE A 52 -7.06 4.68 4.00
CA PHE A 52 -7.85 4.92 5.21
C PHE A 52 -8.43 6.33 5.26
N GLY A 53 -7.73 7.34 4.74
CA GLY A 53 -8.24 8.71 4.70
C GLY A 53 -9.44 8.86 3.77
N GLU A 54 -9.39 8.29 2.57
CA GLU A 54 -10.54 8.28 1.63
C GLU A 54 -11.77 7.59 2.27
N ARG A 55 -11.56 6.44 2.91
CA ARG A 55 -12.63 5.73 3.64
C ARG A 55 -13.12 6.50 4.87
N ALA A 56 -12.25 7.20 5.59
CA ALA A 56 -12.63 8.00 6.74
C ALA A 56 -13.45 9.22 6.31
N TYR A 57 -13.04 9.88 5.22
CA TYR A 57 -13.76 10.99 4.62
C TYR A 57 -15.16 10.57 4.17
N GLN A 58 -15.30 9.44 3.48
CA GLN A 58 -16.62 8.94 3.08
C GLN A 58 -17.53 8.69 4.28
N ARG A 59 -17.02 8.07 5.36
CA ARG A 59 -17.81 7.85 6.60
C ARG A 59 -18.19 9.14 7.32
N LEU A 60 -17.32 10.16 7.28
CA LEU A 60 -17.60 11.46 7.87
C LEU A 60 -18.63 12.25 7.05
N ARG A 61 -18.64 12.07 5.73
CA ARG A 61 -19.57 12.73 4.81
C ARG A 61 -20.97 12.08 4.76
N GLU A 62 -21.08 10.79 5.06
CA GLU A 62 -22.36 10.09 5.21
C GLU A 62 -23.13 10.45 6.51
N LYS A 63 -22.54 11.31 7.35
CA LYS A 63 -23.11 11.75 8.64
C LYS A 63 -23.45 13.23 8.60
#